data_AF-A0A662G0Y6-F1
#
_entry.id   AF-A0A662G0Y6-F1
#
_cell.length_a   1.000
_cell.length_b   1.000
_cell.length_c   1.000
_cell.angle_alpha   90.00
_cell.angle_beta   90.00
_cell.angle_gamma   90.00
#
_symmetry.space_group_name_H-M   'P 1'
#
loop_
_entity.id
_entity.type
_entity.pdbx_description
1 polymer ?
#
loop_
_entity_poly.entity_id
_entity_poly.type
_entity_poly.pdbx_seq_one_letter_code
_entity_poly.pdbx_strand_id
1 'polypeptide(L)'
;MSHTVDLVRWIFCDEMSKVGALSRSKVLNNMRVNIPDIVVALLEFYEGATAVLEFCWILPSTLLSIVEFSGGSIGTEEVTFVSTTYQGVSISTSKLHIYPSYLVATEINSRFVGFIKEPIHHVVEFLLECFFRITP
;
A
#
# COMPACT_ATOMS: atom_id res chain seq x y z
N MET A 1 2.35 5.55 7.22
CA MET A 1 3.63 4.82 7.30
C MET A 1 3.51 3.41 7.89
N SER A 2 2.72 3.13 8.94
CA SER A 2 2.53 1.74 9.40
C SER A 2 1.98 0.82 8.30
N HIS A 3 0.99 1.30 7.53
CA HIS A 3 0.41 0.56 6.40
C HIS A 3 1.43 0.28 5.27
N THR A 4 2.37 1.19 5.00
CA THR A 4 3.37 0.96 3.95
C THR A 4 4.45 -0.01 4.41
N VAL A 5 4.83 0.03 5.70
CA VAL A 5 5.75 -0.96 6.30
C VAL A 5 5.14 -2.36 6.27
N ASP A 6 3.87 -2.49 6.67
CA ASP A 6 3.15 -3.77 6.62
C ASP A 6 3.04 -4.29 5.19
N LEU A 7 2.70 -3.42 4.24
CA LEU A 7 2.61 -3.76 2.83
C LEU A 7 3.93 -4.28 2.26
N VAL A 8 5.07 -3.62 2.51
CA VAL A 8 6.36 -4.10 1.97
C VAL A 8 6.82 -5.41 2.62
N ARG A 9 6.53 -5.61 3.91
CA ARG A 9 6.77 -6.90 4.58
C ARG A 9 5.91 -8.01 3.97
N TRP A 10 4.65 -7.71 3.66
CA TRP A 10 3.76 -8.65 3.00
C TRP A 10 4.18 -8.97 1.57
N ILE A 11 4.61 -7.97 0.80
CA ILE A 11 5.09 -8.16 -0.59
C ILE A 11 6.36 -9.00 -0.63
N PHE A 12 7.33 -8.72 0.26
CA PHE A 12 8.60 -9.44 0.28
C PHE A 12 8.53 -10.77 1.03
N CYS A 13 7.49 -11.00 1.84
CA CYS A 13 7.39 -12.14 2.75
C CYS A 13 8.65 -12.30 3.63
N ASP A 14 9.26 -11.18 4.03
CA ASP A 14 10.54 -11.14 4.73
C ASP A 14 10.52 -10.10 5.87
N GLU A 15 11.46 -10.27 6.79
CA GLU A 15 11.69 -9.38 7.92
C GLU A 15 12.80 -8.36 7.63
N MET A 16 12.68 -7.20 8.27
CA MET A 16 13.65 -6.12 8.13
C MET A 16 14.91 -6.43 8.95
N SER A 17 16.07 -6.33 8.32
CA SER A 17 17.38 -6.45 8.97
C SER A 17 17.88 -5.10 9.49
N LYS A 18 17.58 -4.01 8.77
CA LYS A 18 18.06 -2.67 9.13
C LYS A 18 17.13 -1.57 8.60
N VAL A 19 17.05 -0.48 9.36
CA VAL A 19 16.25 0.70 9.02
C VAL A 19 17.10 1.95 9.19
N GLY A 20 17.16 2.78 8.15
CA GLY A 20 17.68 4.14 8.20
C GLY A 20 16.57 5.12 7.86
N ALA A 21 16.32 6.12 8.71
CA ALA A 21 15.25 7.09 8.48
C ALA A 21 15.71 8.53 8.70
N LEU A 22 15.09 9.43 7.94
CA LEU A 22 15.28 10.87 8.03
C LEU A 22 13.91 11.53 8.14
N SER A 23 13.79 12.49 9.05
CA SER A 23 12.62 13.33 9.16
C SER A 23 12.97 14.82 9.06
N ARG A 24 11.98 15.61 8.68
CA ARG A 24 12.05 17.08 8.70
C ARG A 24 10.76 17.66 9.27
N SER A 25 10.90 18.70 10.06
CA SER A 25 9.79 19.45 10.66
C SER A 25 10.03 20.93 10.48
N LYS A 26 9.14 21.63 9.78
CA LYS A 26 9.25 23.06 9.48
C LYS A 26 7.87 23.71 9.41
N VAL A 27 7.02 23.28 8.47
CA VAL A 27 5.71 23.87 8.21
C VAL A 27 4.75 23.60 9.37
N LEU A 28 4.63 22.34 9.80
CA LEU A 28 3.70 21.97 10.87
C LEU A 28 4.14 22.54 12.22
N ASN A 29 5.45 22.56 12.49
CA ASN A 29 6.00 23.23 13.67
C ASN A 29 5.67 24.73 13.69
N ASN A 30 5.76 25.43 12.54
CA ASN A 30 5.36 26.83 12.44
C ASN A 30 3.84 27.02 12.67
N MET A 31 3.04 25.99 12.39
CA MET A 31 1.61 25.94 12.71
C MET A 31 1.31 25.48 14.15
N ARG A 32 2.33 25.32 15.00
CA ARG A 32 2.24 24.81 16.38
C ARG A 32 1.76 23.36 16.48
N VAL A 33 1.95 22.57 15.43
CA VAL A 33 1.69 21.13 15.40
C VAL A 33 3.04 20.41 15.50
N ASN A 34 3.29 19.75 16.64
CA ASN A 34 4.58 19.12 16.95
C ASN A 34 4.70 17.69 16.37
N ILE A 35 4.62 17.57 15.05
CA ILE A 35 4.85 16.31 14.31
C ILE A 35 5.75 16.57 13.10
N PRO A 36 6.45 15.55 12.56
CA PRO A 36 7.21 15.68 11.33
C PRO A 36 6.35 16.07 10.12
N ASP A 37 6.88 16.95 9.27
CA ASP A 37 6.27 17.29 7.98
C ASP A 37 6.43 16.12 7.00
N ILE A 38 7.65 15.58 6.93
CA ILE A 38 8.04 14.48 6.05
C ILE A 38 8.95 13.50 6.78
N VAL A 39 8.77 12.22 6.47
CA VAL A 39 9.64 11.11 6.87
C VAL A 39 9.99 10.30 5.63
N VAL A 40 11.27 10.00 5.46
CA VAL A 40 11.78 9.09 4.44
C VAL A 40 12.56 7.99 5.14
N ALA A 41 12.21 6.73 4.86
CA ALA A 41 12.85 5.57 5.45
C ALA A 41 13.39 4.63 4.37
N LEU A 42 14.63 4.18 4.53
CA LEU A 42 15.24 3.10 3.78
C LEU A 42 15.22 1.83 4.66
N LEU A 43 14.62 0.78 4.14
CA LEU A 43 14.50 -0.52 4.78
C LEU A 43 15.37 -1.53 4.01
N GLU A 44 16.21 -2.25 4.74
CA GLU A 44 16.97 -3.41 4.25
C GLU A 44 16.36 -4.67 4.86
N PHE A 45 16.18 -5.72 4.05
CA PHE A 45 15.58 -7.00 4.44
C PHE A 45 16.64 -8.12 4.50
N TYR A 46 16.36 -9.22 5.21
CA TYR A 46 17.33 -10.30 5.40
C TYR A 46 17.66 -11.06 4.10
N GLU A 47 16.68 -11.24 3.22
CA GLU A 47 16.85 -11.89 1.91
C GLU A 47 17.36 -10.93 0.82
N GLY A 48 17.73 -9.70 1.20
CA GLY A 48 18.41 -8.74 0.31
C GLY A 48 17.48 -7.77 -0.44
N ALA A 49 16.17 -7.83 -0.20
CA ALA A 49 15.25 -6.82 -0.70
C ALA A 49 15.47 -5.46 -0.01
N THR A 50 15.13 -4.37 -0.70
CA THR A 50 15.19 -3.01 -0.16
C THR A 50 13.93 -2.24 -0.49
N ALA A 51 13.45 -1.41 0.44
CA ALA A 51 12.32 -0.52 0.21
C ALA A 51 12.63 0.91 0.65
N VAL A 52 12.12 1.88 -0.11
CA VAL A 52 12.10 3.28 0.28
C VAL A 52 10.66 3.67 0.56
N LEU A 53 10.40 4.16 1.76
CA LEU A 53 9.09 4.65 2.18
C LEU A 53 9.15 6.15 2.36
N GLU A 54 8.21 6.86 1.73
CA GLU A 54 7.99 8.28 1.93
C GLU A 54 6.65 8.52 2.60
N PHE A 55 6.60 9.52 3.47
CA PHE A 55 5.38 9.97 4.12
C PHE A 55 5.43 11.47 4.32
N CYS A 56 4.41 12.18 3.84
CA CYS A 56 4.34 13.64 3.84
C CYS A 56 2.95 14.13 4.29
N TRP A 57 2.93 15.10 5.22
CA TRP A 57 1.71 15.75 5.72
C TRP A 57 1.43 17.11 5.10
N ILE A 58 2.40 17.66 4.38
CA ILE A 58 2.37 19.05 3.88
C ILE A 58 2.05 19.12 2.38
N LEU A 59 1.31 18.13 1.87
CA LEU A 59 0.84 18.13 0.49
C LEU A 59 -0.15 19.29 0.25
N PRO A 60 -0.15 19.90 -0.94
CA PRO A 60 -1.00 21.05 -1.23
C PRO A 60 -2.48 20.66 -1.27
N SER A 61 -3.35 21.57 -0.81
CA SER A 61 -4.81 21.36 -0.79
C SER A 61 -5.45 21.26 -2.19
N THR A 62 -4.71 21.60 -3.24
CA THR A 62 -5.14 21.44 -4.64
C THR A 62 -5.01 20.01 -5.15
N LEU A 63 -4.45 19.09 -4.35
CA LEU A 63 -4.37 17.68 -4.71
C LEU A 63 -5.77 17.09 -4.84
N LEU A 64 -5.98 16.25 -5.86
CA LEU A 64 -7.30 15.70 -6.19
C LEU A 64 -7.86 14.74 -5.11
N SER A 65 -7.00 14.25 -4.22
CA SER A 65 -7.36 13.35 -3.13
C SER A 65 -6.78 13.86 -1.81
N ILE A 66 -7.48 13.55 -0.71
CA ILE A 66 -7.01 13.80 0.67
C ILE A 66 -5.77 12.96 0.97
N VAL A 67 -5.66 11.80 0.33
CA VAL A 67 -4.52 10.89 0.46
C VAL A 67 -4.00 10.57 -0.93
N GLU A 68 -2.72 10.82 -1.16
CA GLU A 68 -2.01 10.32 -2.33
C GLU A 68 -1.18 9.12 -1.91
N PHE A 69 -1.47 7.98 -2.56
CA PHE A 69 -0.76 6.74 -2.34
C PHE A 69 -0.26 6.25 -3.69
N SER A 70 1.05 6.24 -3.82
CA SER A 70 1.73 5.72 -4.99
C SER A 70 2.98 4.95 -4.59
N GLY A 71 3.40 4.06 -5.47
CA GLY A 71 4.57 3.23 -5.24
C GLY A 71 4.87 2.34 -6.43
N GLY A 72 5.98 1.62 -6.33
CA GLY A 72 6.33 0.61 -7.30
C GLY A 72 7.21 -0.45 -6.68
N SER A 73 7.16 -1.64 -7.28
CA SER A 73 8.06 -2.75 -7.01
C SER A 73 8.83 -3.07 -8.28
N ILE A 74 10.12 -3.37 -8.11
CA ILE A 74 10.99 -3.78 -9.19
C ILE A 74 11.51 -5.16 -8.80
N GLY A 75 11.15 -6.16 -9.60
CA GLY A 75 11.67 -7.51 -9.52
C GLY A 75 12.68 -7.79 -10.62
N THR A 76 13.08 -9.06 -10.72
CA THR A 76 14.02 -9.52 -11.76
C THR A 76 13.38 -9.60 -13.14
N GLU A 77 12.09 -9.92 -13.22
CA GLU A 77 11.37 -10.16 -14.50
C GLU A 77 10.27 -9.14 -14.77
N GLU A 78 9.85 -8.40 -13.76
CA GLU A 78 8.73 -7.49 -13.82
C GLU A 78 8.96 -6.20 -13.03
N VAL A 79 8.27 -5.15 -13.45
CA VAL A 79 8.10 -3.92 -12.69
C VAL A 79 6.62 -3.61 -12.60
N THR A 80 6.18 -3.27 -11.39
CA THR A 80 4.80 -2.88 -11.10
C THR A 80 4.78 -1.48 -10.53
N PHE A 81 3.90 -0.63 -11.06
CA PHE A 81 3.60 0.68 -10.49
C PHE A 81 2.15 0.74 -10.05
N VAL A 82 1.91 1.41 -8.92
CA VAL A 82 0.58 1.64 -8.36
C VAL A 82 0.44 3.13 -8.07
N SER A 83 -0.68 3.71 -8.49
CA SER A 83 -1.08 5.06 -8.13
C SER A 83 -2.59 5.14 -7.94
N THR A 84 -3.02 5.60 -6.77
CA THR A 84 -4.45 5.81 -6.46
C THR A 84 -5.05 7.03 -7.16
N THR A 85 -4.22 7.89 -7.75
CA THR A 85 -4.67 9.15 -8.36
C THR A 85 -4.65 9.12 -9.89
N TYR A 86 -3.84 8.24 -10.49
CA TYR A 86 -3.68 8.13 -11.94
C TYR A 86 -4.25 6.81 -12.49
N GLN A 87 -3.58 6.18 -13.47
CA GLN A 87 -4.04 4.96 -14.14
C GLN A 87 -4.01 3.70 -13.26
N GLY A 88 -3.83 3.84 -11.94
CA GLY A 88 -3.89 2.71 -11.04
C GLY A 88 -2.67 1.85 -11.08
N VAL A 89 -2.88 0.59 -11.46
CA VAL A 89 -1.83 -0.42 -11.52
C VAL A 89 -1.34 -0.55 -12.97
N SER A 90 -0.04 -0.56 -13.15
CA SER A 90 0.60 -0.95 -14.40
C SER A 90 1.67 -2.00 -14.13
N ILE A 91 1.75 -3.00 -15.01
CA ILE A 91 2.72 -4.10 -14.91
C ILE A 91 3.45 -4.20 -16.23
N SER A 92 4.78 -4.22 -16.18
CA SER A 92 5.64 -4.37 -17.34
C SER A 92 6.59 -5.53 -17.15
N THR A 93 6.72 -6.37 -18.17
CA THR A 93 7.71 -7.44 -18.26
C THR A 93 8.53 -7.26 -19.54
N SER A 94 9.47 -8.17 -19.81
CA SER A 94 10.18 -8.22 -21.11
C SER A 94 9.27 -8.48 -22.32
N LYS A 95 8.05 -8.99 -22.12
CA LYS A 95 7.15 -9.45 -23.20
C LYS A 95 5.87 -8.65 -23.34
N LEU A 96 5.38 -8.03 -22.27
CA LEU A 96 4.08 -7.38 -22.26
C LEU A 96 4.04 -6.20 -21.28
N HIS A 97 3.09 -5.31 -21.55
CA HIS A 97 2.71 -4.22 -20.66
C HIS A 97 1.18 -4.20 -20.54
N ILE A 98 0.67 -4.18 -19.31
CA ILE A 98 -0.77 -4.21 -19.03
C ILE A 98 -1.17 -3.22 -17.93
N TYR A 99 -2.44 -2.82 -17.98
CA TYR A 99 -3.13 -2.08 -16.93
C TYR A 99 -4.23 -2.96 -16.34
N PRO A 100 -3.94 -3.78 -15.32
CA PRO A 100 -4.98 -4.60 -14.70
C PRO A 100 -6.04 -3.71 -14.04
N SER A 101 -7.30 -4.12 -14.16
CA SER A 101 -8.41 -3.44 -13.49
C SER A 101 -8.35 -3.67 -11.99
N TYR A 102 -8.37 -2.59 -11.20
CA TYR A 102 -8.20 -2.60 -9.74
C TYR A 102 -9.40 -1.97 -9.00
N LEU A 103 -10.58 -1.98 -9.64
CA LEU A 103 -11.78 -1.29 -9.18
C LEU A 103 -12.05 -1.53 -7.68
N VAL A 104 -12.04 -0.42 -6.92
CA VAL A 104 -12.19 -0.38 -5.46
C VAL A 104 -13.51 -1.00 -5.01
N ALA A 105 -14.57 -0.75 -5.78
CA ALA A 105 -15.90 -1.30 -5.65
C ALA A 105 -16.62 -1.14 -6.98
N THR A 106 -17.17 -2.21 -7.53
CA THR A 106 -17.95 -2.17 -8.76
C THR A 106 -18.99 -3.28 -8.74
N GLU A 107 -20.07 -3.09 -9.50
CA GLU A 107 -21.04 -4.15 -9.75
C GLU A 107 -20.67 -4.83 -11.07
N ILE A 108 -20.38 -6.13 -11.02
CA ILE A 108 -20.15 -6.97 -12.20
C ILE A 108 -21.16 -8.11 -12.13
N ASN A 109 -21.97 -8.29 -13.18
CA ASN A 109 -23.01 -9.33 -13.25
C ASN A 109 -23.94 -9.35 -12.02
N SER A 110 -24.43 -8.17 -11.60
CA SER A 110 -25.26 -8.00 -10.40
C SER A 110 -24.63 -8.45 -9.08
N ARG A 111 -23.30 -8.65 -9.07
CA ARG A 111 -22.51 -8.91 -7.87
C ARG A 111 -21.62 -7.70 -7.60
N PHE A 112 -21.80 -7.11 -6.42
CA PHE A 112 -20.85 -6.14 -5.89
C PHE A 112 -19.51 -6.86 -5.63
N VAL A 113 -18.42 -6.36 -6.19
CA VAL A 113 -17.06 -6.89 -6.08
C VAL A 113 -16.07 -5.74 -5.91
N GLY A 114 -14.92 -6.00 -5.31
CA GLY A 114 -13.86 -4.99 -5.17
C GLY A 114 -13.13 -5.07 -3.85
N PHE A 115 -12.00 -4.37 -3.78
CA PHE A 115 -11.05 -4.40 -2.66
C PHE A 115 -11.67 -4.09 -1.29
N ILE A 116 -12.77 -3.34 -1.21
CA ILE A 116 -13.45 -3.08 0.08
C ILE A 116 -14.32 -4.26 0.52
N LYS A 117 -14.98 -4.95 -0.42
CA LYS A 117 -15.87 -6.07 -0.09
C LYS A 117 -15.08 -7.30 0.33
N GLU A 118 -14.03 -7.65 -0.42
CA GLU A 118 -13.38 -8.96 -0.28
C GLU A 118 -12.75 -9.19 1.13
N PRO A 119 -12.08 -8.22 1.78
CA PRO A 119 -11.57 -8.41 3.14
C PRO A 119 -12.68 -8.63 4.18
N ILE A 120 -13.80 -7.90 4.06
CA ILE A 120 -14.96 -8.07 4.95
C ILE A 120 -15.59 -9.44 4.73
N HIS A 121 -15.73 -9.84 3.47
CA HIS A 121 -16.28 -11.14 3.10
C HIS A 121 -15.40 -12.28 3.62
N HIS A 122 -14.07 -12.15 3.50
CA HIS A 122 -13.12 -13.13 4.02
C HIS A 122 -13.24 -13.30 5.54
N VAL A 123 -13.38 -12.21 6.29
CA VAL A 123 -13.61 -12.26 7.75
C VAL A 123 -14.92 -12.99 8.07
N VAL A 124 -16.00 -12.68 7.36
CA VAL A 124 -17.32 -13.32 7.58
C VAL A 124 -17.27 -14.81 7.23
N GLU A 125 -16.67 -15.18 6.11
CA GLU A 125 -16.48 -16.58 5.69
C GLU A 125 -15.66 -17.36 6.74
N PHE A 126 -14.53 -16.78 7.18
CA PHE A 126 -13.71 -17.38 8.22
C PHE A 126 -14.49 -17.62 9.53
N LEU A 127 -15.31 -16.64 9.95
CA LEU A 127 -16.14 -16.76 11.14
C LEU A 127 -17.21 -17.86 10.98
N LEU A 128 -17.86 -17.96 9.82
CA LEU A 128 -18.84 -19.00 9.53
C LEU A 128 -18.19 -20.39 9.54
N GLU A 129 -17.05 -20.56 8.87
CA GLU A 129 -16.31 -21.83 8.87
C GLU A 129 -15.87 -22.24 10.29
N CYS A 130 -15.41 -21.29 11.09
CA CYS A 130 -15.05 -21.54 12.50
C CYS A 130 -16.28 -21.90 13.34
N PHE A 131 -17.43 -21.26 13.13
CA PHE A 131 -18.65 -21.54 13.88
C PHE A 131 -19.22 -22.93 13.58
N PHE A 132 -19.25 -23.34 12.30
CA PHE A 132 -19.73 -24.65 11.89
C PHE A 132 -18.78 -25.81 12.22
N ARG A 133 -17.51 -25.53 12.56
CA ARG A 133 -16.60 -26.54 13.13
C ARG A 133 -16.72 -26.71 14.64
N ILE A 134 -17.39 -25.79 15.34
CA ILE A 134 -17.51 -25.79 16.81
C ILE A 134 -18.88 -26.30 17.27
N THR A 135 -19.91 -26.27 16.41
CA THR A 135 -21.18 -26.96 16.66
C THR A 135 -21.15 -28.38 16.07
N PRO A 136 -21.42 -29.43 16.88
CA PRO A 136 -21.47 -30.82 16.42
C PRO A 136 -22.61 -31.09 15.45
#